data_AF-A0ABD6IGZ3-F1
#
_entry.id   AF-A0ABD6IGZ3-F1
#
_cell.length_a   1.000
_cell.length_b   1.000
_cell.length_c   1.000
_cell.angle_alpha   90.00
_cell.angle_beta   90.00
_cell.angle_gamma   90.00
#
_symmetry.space_group_name_H-M   'P 1'
#
loop_
_entity.id
_entity.type
_entity.pdbx_description
1 polymer ?
#
loop_
_entity_poly.entity_id
_entity_poly.type
_entity_poly.pdbx_seq_one_letter_code
_entity_poly.pdbx_strand_id
1 'polypeptide(L)'
;MLTIHADATGLALAVEGERIAATGELGELADGYPRARVRRWPGILTPGFVSLHGPELLEEAYHPDPREADELGTEPLYGDALARLALDDVRWGGSARRGVQRMLAHGTVAVAGPLRRPAALDAVRRTGLGLLPRTGPPGGVPSLDPLASGLPPEVPEPRKRGSVASFAVFDVADEEELSERGASTCVATVVRGRLLYRRR
;
A
#
# COMPACT_ATOMS: atom_id res chain seq x y z
N MET A 1 -12.79 -18.66 -2.23
CA MET A 1 -11.86 -19.68 -1.71
C MET A 1 -11.05 -19.05 -0.59
N LEU A 2 -11.09 -19.64 0.61
CA LEU A 2 -10.38 -19.12 1.77
C LEU A 2 -8.86 -19.28 1.60
N THR A 3 -8.10 -18.23 1.92
CA THR A 3 -6.63 -18.24 1.90
C THR A 3 -6.10 -17.83 3.26
N ILE A 4 -5.20 -18.63 3.82
CA ILE A 4 -4.44 -18.28 5.03
C ILE A 4 -3.15 -17.60 4.59
N HIS A 5 -2.94 -16.36 5.04
CA HIS A 5 -1.66 -15.66 4.93
C HIS A 5 -0.94 -15.80 6.26
N ALA A 6 0.23 -16.42 6.27
CA ALA A 6 1.04 -16.59 7.45
C ALA A 6 2.41 -15.94 7.24
N ASP A 7 2.87 -15.24 8.27
CA ASP A 7 4.16 -14.58 8.30
C ASP A 7 5.22 -15.50 8.93
N ALA A 8 6.46 -15.01 9.04
CA ALA A 8 7.58 -15.78 9.57
C ALA A 8 7.55 -15.93 11.10
N THR A 9 6.78 -15.11 11.81
CA THR A 9 6.65 -15.15 13.28
C THR A 9 5.60 -16.16 13.75
N GLY A 10 4.78 -16.67 12.83
CA GLY A 10 3.69 -17.62 13.10
C GLY A 10 2.31 -16.98 13.12
N LEU A 11 2.22 -15.64 13.06
CA LEU A 11 0.96 -14.91 12.93
C LEU A 11 0.32 -15.23 11.57
N ALA A 12 -0.99 -15.48 11.59
CA ALA A 12 -1.73 -15.80 10.39
C ALA A 12 -3.11 -15.13 10.35
N LEU A 13 -3.52 -14.79 9.13
CA LEU A 13 -4.83 -14.24 8.78
C LEU A 13 -5.53 -15.17 7.79
N ALA A 14 -6.69 -15.71 8.17
CA ALA A 14 -7.60 -16.41 7.26
C ALA A 14 -8.48 -15.38 6.55
N VAL A 15 -8.39 -15.34 5.22
CA VAL A 15 -9.09 -14.37 4.36
C VAL A 15 -10.14 -15.08 3.52
N GLU A 16 -11.38 -14.60 3.59
CA GLU A 16 -12.48 -15.07 2.74
C GLU A 16 -13.19 -13.86 2.08
N GLY A 17 -13.17 -13.85 0.74
CA GLY A 17 -13.66 -12.69 -0.01
C GLY A 17 -12.90 -11.43 0.39
N GLU A 18 -13.62 -10.41 0.83
CA GLU A 18 -13.03 -9.12 1.26
C GLU A 18 -12.78 -9.02 2.77
N ARG A 19 -12.99 -10.10 3.53
CA ARG A 19 -12.98 -10.05 5.00
C ARG A 19 -12.00 -11.04 5.63
N ILE A 20 -11.56 -10.69 6.83
CA ILE A 20 -10.84 -11.59 7.72
C ILE A 20 -11.84 -12.56 8.36
N ALA A 21 -11.72 -13.84 8.02
CA ALA A 21 -12.53 -14.91 8.60
C ALA A 21 -12.03 -15.29 10.00
N ALA A 22 -10.72 -15.31 10.22
CA ALA A 22 -10.09 -15.60 11.50
C ALA A 22 -8.65 -15.08 11.56
N THR A 23 -8.13 -14.95 12.77
CA THR A 23 -6.76 -14.52 13.08
C THR A 23 -6.22 -15.45 14.16
N GLY A 24 -4.93 -15.80 14.11
CA GLY A 24 -4.32 -16.68 15.09
C GLY A 24 -3.03 -17.27 14.57
N GLU A 25 -2.60 -18.39 15.15
CA GLU A 25 -1.44 -19.12 14.68
C GLU A 25 -1.77 -19.94 13.44
N LEU A 26 -0.77 -20.16 12.57
CA LEU A 26 -0.96 -20.92 11.35
C LEU A 26 -1.48 -22.35 11.60
N GLY A 27 -1.01 -23.03 12.64
CA GLY A 27 -1.44 -24.40 12.95
C GLY A 27 -2.94 -24.47 13.23
N GLU A 28 -3.41 -23.65 14.16
CA GLU A 28 -4.83 -23.57 14.54
C GLU A 28 -5.73 -23.21 13.35
N LEU A 29 -5.30 -22.24 12.52
CA LEU A 29 -6.06 -21.87 11.33
C LEU A 29 -6.05 -22.97 10.26
N ALA A 30 -4.95 -23.68 10.08
CA ALA A 30 -4.87 -24.78 9.12
C ALA A 30 -5.77 -25.95 9.53
N ASP A 31 -5.82 -26.27 10.83
CA ASP A 31 -6.71 -27.31 11.38
C ASP A 31 -8.19 -26.91 11.29
N GLY A 32 -8.51 -25.65 11.59
CA GLY A 32 -9.87 -25.11 11.47
C GLY A 32 -10.35 -24.93 10.02
N TYR A 33 -9.43 -24.78 9.08
CA TYR A 33 -9.72 -24.59 7.66
C TYR A 33 -8.87 -25.51 6.77
N PRO A 34 -9.07 -26.83 6.80
CA PRO A 34 -8.17 -27.81 6.17
C PRO A 34 -8.13 -27.74 4.63
N ARG A 35 -9.12 -27.07 4.01
CA ARG A 35 -9.18 -26.83 2.56
C ARG A 35 -8.67 -25.45 2.15
N ALA A 36 -8.23 -24.63 3.11
CA ALA A 36 -7.70 -23.31 2.84
C ALA A 36 -6.37 -23.41 2.10
N ARG A 37 -6.15 -22.50 1.15
CA ARG A 37 -4.82 -22.35 0.57
C ARG A 37 -3.94 -21.58 1.52
N VAL A 38 -2.78 -22.12 1.84
CA VAL A 38 -1.79 -21.47 2.69
C VAL A 38 -0.79 -20.70 1.82
N ARG A 39 -0.54 -19.43 2.18
CA ARG A 39 0.54 -18.59 1.67
C ARG A 39 1.44 -18.24 2.84
N ARG A 40 2.71 -18.67 2.78
CA ARG A 40 3.76 -18.29 3.72
C ARG A 40 4.58 -17.14 3.16
N TRP A 41 4.98 -16.21 4.02
CA TRP A 41 5.78 -15.05 3.67
C TRP A 41 7.05 -14.98 4.54
N PRO A 42 8.14 -14.34 4.07
CA PRO A 42 9.46 -14.40 4.71
C PRO A 42 9.68 -13.47 5.91
N GLY A 43 8.81 -12.48 6.15
CA GLY A 43 8.92 -11.56 7.31
C GLY A 43 7.58 -11.36 8.02
N ILE A 44 7.25 -10.15 8.46
CA ILE A 44 6.08 -9.86 9.32
C ILE A 44 4.82 -9.40 8.57
N LEU A 45 3.64 -9.77 9.08
CA LEU A 45 2.34 -9.26 8.68
C LEU A 45 1.97 -8.01 9.50
N THR A 46 1.63 -6.91 8.84
CA THR A 46 1.16 -5.68 9.51
C THR A 46 -0.17 -5.19 8.93
N PRO A 47 -0.92 -4.29 9.61
CA PRO A 47 -2.12 -3.68 9.05
C PRO A 47 -1.90 -2.90 7.73
N GLY A 48 -0.65 -2.65 7.34
CA GLY A 48 -0.27 -1.76 6.25
C GLY A 48 -0.30 -0.29 6.67
N PHE A 49 -0.02 0.60 5.72
CA PHE A 49 0.07 2.04 5.99
C PHE A 49 -1.06 2.85 5.37
N VAL A 50 -1.34 4.00 5.98
CA VAL A 50 -2.10 5.09 5.38
C VAL A 50 -1.11 6.10 4.80
N SER A 51 -1.17 6.35 3.50
CA SER A 51 -0.42 7.44 2.87
C SER A 51 -1.07 8.78 3.21
N LEU A 52 -0.45 9.57 4.09
CA LEU A 52 -0.97 10.88 4.51
C LEU A 52 -0.93 11.93 3.39
N HIS A 53 0.02 11.81 2.47
CA HIS A 53 0.30 12.74 1.38
C HIS A 53 -0.40 12.35 0.07
N GLY A 54 -1.67 11.95 0.14
CA GLY A 54 -2.42 11.44 -1.00
C GLY A 54 -2.47 12.39 -2.21
N PRO A 55 -3.04 13.60 -2.07
CA PRO A 55 -3.05 14.62 -3.13
C PRO A 55 -1.64 14.96 -3.63
N GLU A 56 -0.70 15.12 -2.71
CA GLU A 56 0.68 15.51 -3.01
C GLU A 56 1.37 14.46 -3.90
N LEU A 57 1.13 13.17 -3.63
CA LEU A 57 1.71 12.07 -4.40
C LEU A 57 0.93 11.73 -5.67
N LEU A 58 -0.39 11.93 -5.71
CA LEU A 58 -1.22 11.47 -6.84
C LEU A 58 -1.66 12.59 -7.81
N GLU A 59 -1.57 13.85 -7.39
CA GLU A 59 -2.06 15.01 -8.16
C GLU A 59 -1.04 16.13 -8.31
N GLU A 60 -0.09 16.22 -7.38
CA GLU A 60 0.99 17.23 -7.36
C GLU A 60 2.37 16.63 -7.69
N ALA A 61 2.40 15.34 -8.00
CA ALA A 61 3.57 14.62 -8.50
C ALA A 61 3.29 14.00 -9.87
N TYR A 62 4.33 13.96 -10.71
CA TYR A 62 4.33 13.12 -11.89
C TYR A 62 5.21 11.89 -11.67
N HIS A 63 4.63 10.71 -11.80
CA HIS A 63 5.36 9.44 -11.82
C HIS A 63 5.67 9.07 -13.27
N PRO A 64 6.94 9.17 -13.73
CA PRO A 64 7.29 8.91 -15.12
C PRO A 64 6.89 7.51 -15.61
N ASP A 65 6.52 7.38 -16.89
CA ASP A 65 6.40 6.07 -17.52
C ASP A 65 7.80 5.44 -17.65
N PRO A 66 7.94 4.11 -17.53
CA PRO A 66 9.25 3.47 -17.75
C PRO A 66 9.89 3.79 -19.11
N ARG A 67 9.09 4.16 -20.12
CA ARG A 67 9.59 4.60 -21.43
C ARG A 67 10.19 6.00 -21.42
N GLU A 68 9.86 6.81 -20.42
CA GLU A 68 10.36 8.18 -20.22
C GLU A 68 11.57 8.21 -19.27
N ALA A 69 12.00 7.05 -18.73
CA ALA A 69 12.98 6.98 -17.66
C ALA A 69 14.35 7.57 -18.04
N ASP A 70 14.77 7.43 -19.30
CA ASP A 70 16.04 7.98 -19.78
C ASP A 70 16.04 9.52 -19.80
N GLU A 71 14.88 10.15 -19.95
CA GLU A 71 14.72 11.61 -20.00
C GLU A 71 14.35 12.22 -18.64
N LEU A 72 13.40 11.60 -17.95
CA LEU A 72 12.77 12.13 -16.75
C LEU A 72 13.25 11.47 -15.45
N GLY A 73 14.01 10.39 -15.54
CA GLY A 73 14.36 9.53 -14.41
C GLY A 73 13.19 8.66 -13.93
N THR A 74 13.40 7.98 -12.81
CA THR A 74 12.40 7.05 -12.22
C THR A 74 11.70 7.62 -11.00
N GLU A 75 12.21 8.71 -10.43
CA GLU A 75 11.62 9.32 -9.24
C GLU A 75 10.42 10.21 -9.57
N PRO A 76 9.48 10.39 -8.63
CA PRO A 76 8.38 11.30 -8.84
C PRO A 76 8.90 12.74 -8.99
N LEU A 77 8.36 13.46 -9.96
CA LEU A 77 8.71 14.85 -10.25
C LEU A 77 7.70 15.79 -9.58
N TYR A 78 8.22 16.84 -8.94
CA TYR A 78 7.45 17.86 -8.23
C TYR A 78 7.84 19.26 -8.71
N GLY A 79 7.09 20.28 -8.27
CA GLY A 79 7.45 21.70 -8.41
C GLY A 79 7.85 22.10 -9.83
N ASP A 80 8.99 22.77 -9.98
CA ASP A 80 9.46 23.26 -11.29
C ASP A 80 9.68 22.16 -12.31
N ALA A 81 10.13 20.97 -11.88
CA ALA A 81 10.32 19.84 -12.78
C ALA A 81 8.99 19.36 -13.37
N LEU A 82 7.94 19.32 -12.54
CA LEU A 82 6.58 19.04 -12.97
C LEU A 82 6.01 20.18 -13.83
N ALA A 83 6.21 21.44 -13.43
CA ALA A 83 5.67 22.61 -14.12
C ALA A 83 6.20 22.77 -15.55
N ARG A 84 7.40 22.25 -15.83
CA ARG A 84 7.97 22.19 -17.19
C ARG A 84 7.29 21.16 -18.09
N LEU A 85 6.49 20.24 -17.54
CA LEU A 85 5.79 19.22 -18.32
C LEU A 85 4.41 19.71 -18.74
N ALA A 86 4.16 19.73 -20.06
CA ALA A 86 2.81 19.86 -20.59
C ALA A 86 2.12 18.49 -20.54
N LEU A 87 1.46 18.19 -19.42
CA LEU A 87 0.76 16.92 -19.19
C LEU A 87 -0.70 17.00 -19.64
N ASP A 88 -1.08 16.11 -20.55
CA ASP A 88 -2.48 15.86 -20.89
C ASP A 88 -3.17 14.91 -19.88
N ASP A 89 -4.48 14.74 -20.01
CA ASP A 89 -5.27 13.88 -19.11
C ASP A 89 -4.82 12.41 -19.15
N VAL A 90 -4.30 11.95 -20.30
CA VAL A 90 -3.81 10.58 -20.47
C VAL A 90 -2.54 10.37 -19.63
N ARG A 91 -1.59 11.30 -19.69
CA ARG A 91 -0.36 11.26 -18.88
C ARG A 91 -0.67 11.43 -17.40
N TRP A 92 -1.61 12.31 -17.03
CA TRP A 92 -2.07 12.40 -15.64
C TRP A 92 -2.68 11.10 -15.14
N GLY A 93 -3.54 10.45 -15.92
CA GLY A 93 -4.10 9.15 -15.54
C GLY A 93 -3.08 8.03 -15.51
N GLY A 94 -2.09 8.04 -16.40
CA GLY A 94 -0.93 7.14 -16.35
C GLY A 94 -0.12 7.31 -15.07
N SER A 95 0.21 8.57 -14.73
CA SER A 95 0.93 8.96 -13.52
C SER A 95 0.21 8.46 -12.27
N ALA A 96 -1.08 8.76 -12.11
CA ALA A 96 -1.83 8.37 -10.91
C ALA A 96 -1.89 6.85 -10.71
N ARG A 97 -2.08 6.07 -11.79
CA ARG A 97 -2.05 4.61 -11.72
C ARG A 97 -0.68 4.08 -11.29
N ARG A 98 0.40 4.65 -11.81
CA ARG A 98 1.77 4.29 -11.41
C ARG A 98 2.04 4.69 -9.96
N GLY A 99 1.61 5.88 -9.53
CA GLY A 99 1.69 6.33 -8.14
C GLY A 99 1.02 5.35 -7.17
N VAL A 100 -0.22 4.95 -7.46
CA VAL A 100 -0.93 3.93 -6.68
C VAL A 100 -0.19 2.59 -6.67
N GLN A 101 0.35 2.13 -7.80
CA GLN A 101 1.13 0.88 -7.83
C GLN A 101 2.42 0.99 -7.01
N ARG A 102 3.09 2.14 -7.03
CA ARG A 102 4.27 2.40 -6.19
C ARG A 102 3.88 2.45 -4.71
N MET A 103 2.79 3.10 -4.33
CA MET A 103 2.28 3.08 -2.94
C MET A 103 1.98 1.66 -2.45
N LEU A 104 1.36 0.83 -3.29
CA LEU A 104 1.15 -0.59 -2.99
C LEU A 104 2.50 -1.33 -2.81
N ALA A 105 3.55 -0.97 -3.55
CA ALA A 105 4.88 -1.55 -3.36
C ALA A 105 5.55 -1.16 -2.03
N HIS A 106 4.97 -0.21 -1.28
CA HIS A 106 5.38 0.20 0.07
C HIS A 106 4.33 -0.17 1.14
N GLY A 107 3.43 -1.11 0.87
CA GLY A 107 2.47 -1.57 1.89
C GLY A 107 1.33 -0.60 2.18
N THR A 108 1.08 0.39 1.31
CA THR A 108 -0.04 1.32 1.49
C THR A 108 -1.37 0.62 1.23
N VAL A 109 -2.30 0.73 2.19
CA VAL A 109 -3.66 0.16 2.11
C VAL A 109 -4.77 1.21 2.13
N ALA A 110 -4.44 2.46 2.47
CA ALA A 110 -5.33 3.60 2.37
C ALA A 110 -4.56 4.88 2.05
N VAL A 111 -5.27 5.88 1.54
CA VAL A 111 -4.74 7.20 1.21
C VAL A 111 -5.59 8.24 1.91
N ALA A 112 -4.97 9.24 2.51
CA ALA A 112 -5.65 10.34 3.17
C ALA A 112 -5.68 11.60 2.29
N GLY A 113 -6.80 12.31 2.37
CA GLY A 113 -6.98 13.62 1.78
C GLY A 113 -7.80 13.66 0.50
N PRO A 114 -8.29 14.86 0.13
CA PRO A 114 -9.23 15.02 -0.96
C PRO A 114 -8.53 14.91 -2.30
N LEU A 115 -8.89 13.89 -3.08
CA LEU A 115 -8.49 13.77 -4.48
C LEU A 115 -9.48 14.53 -5.36
N ARG A 116 -8.98 15.52 -6.11
CA ARG A 116 -9.76 16.41 -6.96
C ARG A 116 -9.67 16.04 -8.43
N ARG A 117 -8.59 15.39 -8.86
CA ARG A 117 -8.43 14.91 -10.24
C ARG A 117 -9.22 13.61 -10.42
N PRO A 118 -10.18 13.53 -11.36
CA PRO A 118 -10.95 12.31 -11.58
C PRO A 118 -10.07 11.08 -11.82
N ALA A 119 -8.98 11.24 -12.57
CA ALA A 119 -8.06 10.15 -12.87
C ALA A 119 -7.34 9.59 -11.63
N ALA A 120 -7.04 10.43 -10.63
CA ALA A 120 -6.45 10.00 -9.36
C ALA A 120 -7.48 9.28 -8.49
N LEU A 121 -8.69 9.84 -8.38
CA LEU A 121 -9.79 9.22 -7.67
C LEU A 121 -10.15 7.84 -8.25
N ASP A 122 -10.20 7.71 -9.57
CA ASP A 122 -10.47 6.46 -10.26
C ASP A 122 -9.34 5.43 -10.04
N ALA A 123 -8.08 5.86 -10.07
CA ALA A 123 -6.95 4.98 -9.78
C ALA A 123 -7.05 4.36 -8.37
N VAL A 124 -7.35 5.18 -7.36
CA VAL A 124 -7.55 4.72 -5.97
C VAL A 124 -8.77 3.80 -5.87
N ARG A 125 -9.93 4.21 -6.41
CA ARG A 125 -11.17 3.41 -6.34
C ARG A 125 -11.05 2.04 -6.99
N ARG A 126 -10.39 1.91 -8.14
CA ARG A 126 -10.24 0.63 -8.85
C ARG A 126 -9.36 -0.38 -8.10
N THR A 127 -8.43 0.10 -7.28
CA THR A 127 -7.63 -0.77 -6.40
C THR A 127 -8.39 -1.14 -5.13
N GLY A 128 -9.34 -0.32 -4.70
CA GLY A 128 -10.09 -0.54 -3.46
C GLY A 128 -9.32 -0.10 -2.22
N LEU A 129 -8.25 0.69 -2.39
CA LEU A 129 -7.58 1.40 -1.30
C LEU A 129 -8.61 2.22 -0.51
N GLY A 130 -8.44 2.28 0.80
CA GLY A 130 -9.24 3.20 1.62
C GLY A 130 -8.99 4.65 1.21
N LEU A 131 -10.03 5.47 1.19
CA LEU A 131 -9.90 6.92 1.03
C LEU A 131 -10.36 7.58 2.33
N LEU A 132 -9.43 8.12 3.09
CA LEU A 132 -9.68 8.69 4.41
C LEU A 132 -9.75 10.23 4.32
N PRO A 133 -10.68 10.87 5.06
CA PRO A 133 -10.70 12.31 5.14
C PRO A 133 -9.44 12.82 5.86
N ARG A 134 -8.97 14.02 5.49
CA ARG A 134 -7.96 14.79 6.26
C ARG A 134 -8.38 16.25 6.34
N THR A 135 -8.08 16.89 7.46
CA THR A 135 -8.50 18.28 7.74
C THR A 135 -7.66 19.33 7.02
N GLY A 136 -6.37 19.04 6.78
CA GLY A 136 -5.43 19.97 6.14
C GLY A 136 -4.19 19.25 5.62
N PRO A 137 -3.27 19.94 4.92
CA PRO A 137 -1.99 19.36 4.49
C PRO A 137 -1.26 18.76 5.69
N PRO A 138 -0.81 17.49 5.61
CA PRO A 138 0.06 16.95 6.65
C PRO A 138 1.39 17.71 6.67
N GLY A 139 2.11 17.66 7.79
CA GLY A 139 3.51 18.06 7.83
C GLY A 139 4.42 17.07 7.07
N GLY A 140 5.71 17.14 7.35
CA GLY A 140 6.69 16.20 6.77
C GLY A 140 6.87 16.35 5.25
N VAL A 141 7.48 15.34 4.65
CA VAL A 141 7.81 15.28 3.22
C VAL A 141 6.90 14.26 2.54
N PRO A 142 6.23 14.60 1.42
CA PRO A 142 5.52 13.62 0.61
C PRO A 142 6.45 12.49 0.18
N SER A 143 6.16 11.27 0.62
CA SER A 143 7.00 10.10 0.39
C SER A 143 6.17 8.87 0.07
N LEU A 144 6.62 8.10 -0.94
CA LEU A 144 6.06 6.78 -1.22
C LEU A 144 6.32 5.79 -0.08
N ASP A 145 7.38 6.01 0.70
CA ASP A 145 7.67 5.30 1.94
C ASP A 145 7.11 6.11 3.12
N PRO A 146 6.01 5.67 3.77
CA PRO A 146 5.42 6.39 4.89
C PRO A 146 6.37 6.60 6.07
N LEU A 147 7.35 5.69 6.27
CA LEU A 147 8.35 5.78 7.33
C LEU A 147 9.41 6.85 7.04
N ALA A 148 9.60 7.22 5.78
CA ALA A 148 10.54 8.28 5.38
C ALA A 148 9.88 9.67 5.31
N SER A 149 8.60 9.80 5.68
CA SER A 149 7.86 11.07 5.57
C SER A 149 8.23 12.11 6.63
N GLY A 150 9.03 11.74 7.65
CA GLY A 150 9.33 12.61 8.79
C GLY A 150 8.14 12.81 9.74
N LEU A 151 7.06 12.06 9.55
CA LEU A 151 5.92 11.95 10.47
C LEU A 151 5.85 10.52 11.03
N PRO A 152 5.28 10.33 12.23
CA PRO A 152 4.89 9.00 12.68
C PRO A 152 3.97 8.33 11.63
N PRO A 153 4.24 7.07 11.25
CA PRO A 153 3.44 6.38 10.25
C PRO A 153 2.02 6.15 10.77
N GLU A 154 1.04 6.51 9.96
CA GLU A 154 -0.36 6.21 10.26
C GLU A 154 -0.68 4.79 9.80
N VAL A 155 -1.19 3.96 10.70
CA VAL A 155 -1.57 2.57 10.45
C VAL A 155 -3.05 2.37 10.72
N PRO A 156 -3.78 1.58 9.91
CA PRO A 156 -5.13 1.18 10.27
C PRO A 156 -5.15 0.29 11.52
N GLU A 157 -6.31 0.22 12.17
CA GLU A 157 -6.56 -0.70 13.29
C GLU A 157 -6.08 -2.15 13.01
N PRO A 158 -5.55 -2.88 14.00
CA PRO A 158 -5.19 -4.28 13.84
C PRO A 158 -6.31 -5.14 13.23
N ARG A 159 -5.92 -6.10 12.38
CA ARG A 159 -6.87 -6.97 11.69
C ARG A 159 -7.40 -8.01 12.67
N LYS A 160 -8.73 -8.06 12.83
CA LYS A 160 -9.47 -9.06 13.62
C LYS A 160 -10.55 -9.69 12.76
N ARG A 161 -11.19 -10.77 13.23
CA ARG A 161 -12.35 -11.37 12.56
C ARG A 161 -13.39 -10.30 12.19
N GLY A 162 -13.85 -10.32 10.94
CA GLY A 162 -14.82 -9.37 10.39
C GLY A 162 -14.21 -8.09 9.80
N SER A 163 -12.95 -7.75 10.13
CA SER A 163 -12.25 -6.63 9.51
C SER A 163 -12.17 -6.79 7.99
N VAL A 164 -12.08 -5.67 7.28
CA VAL A 164 -11.70 -5.67 5.86
C VAL A 164 -10.31 -6.29 5.74
N ALA A 165 -10.14 -7.22 4.79
CA ALA A 165 -8.88 -7.89 4.54
C ALA A 165 -7.91 -6.97 3.77
N SER A 166 -7.46 -5.92 4.45
CA SER A 166 -6.39 -5.03 3.97
C SER A 166 -5.23 -5.04 4.95
N PHE A 167 -4.05 -5.44 4.48
CA PHE A 167 -2.83 -5.62 5.25
C PHE A 167 -1.62 -5.69 4.31
N ALA A 168 -0.41 -5.54 4.86
CA ALA A 168 0.84 -5.65 4.13
C ALA A 168 1.80 -6.64 4.80
N VAL A 169 2.78 -7.10 4.03
CA VAL A 169 3.85 -7.98 4.51
C VAL A 169 5.18 -7.39 4.15
N PHE A 170 6.11 -7.38 5.11
CA PHE A 170 7.45 -6.82 4.96
C PHE A 170 8.50 -7.89 5.23
N ASP A 171 9.55 -7.92 4.40
CA ASP A 171 10.66 -8.88 4.51
C ASP A 171 11.74 -8.38 5.49
N VAL A 172 11.34 -8.41 6.76
CA VAL A 172 12.07 -7.98 7.95
C VAL A 172 11.66 -8.87 9.12
N ALA A 173 12.50 -8.97 10.14
CA ALA A 173 12.28 -9.80 11.32
C ALA A 173 11.19 -9.24 12.24
N ASP A 174 11.13 -7.92 12.39
CA ASP A 174 10.22 -7.22 13.31
C ASP A 174 9.96 -5.76 12.90
N GLU A 175 9.20 -5.03 13.72
CA GLU A 175 8.84 -3.62 13.48
C GLU A 175 10.02 -2.65 13.68
N GLU A 176 11.04 -3.03 14.46
CA GLU A 176 12.25 -2.24 14.64
C GLU A 176 13.05 -2.24 13.34
N GLU A 177 13.33 -3.43 12.80
CA GLU A 177 14.00 -3.55 11.49
C GLU A 177 13.18 -2.91 10.37
N LEU A 178 11.84 -3.00 10.42
CA LEU A 178 10.97 -2.29 9.46
C LEU A 178 11.19 -0.78 9.50
N SER A 179 11.30 -0.21 10.70
CA SER A 179 11.50 1.23 10.90
C SER A 179 12.87 1.69 10.39
N GLU A 180 13.90 0.85 10.55
CA GLU A 180 15.26 1.13 10.08
C GLU A 180 15.41 1.01 8.56
N ARG A 181 14.84 -0.05 7.95
CA ARG A 181 14.99 -0.35 6.53
C ARG A 181 13.94 0.30 5.63
N GLY A 182 12.83 0.75 6.22
CA GLY A 182 11.73 1.40 5.53
C GLY A 182 10.76 0.45 4.84
N ALA A 183 9.65 1.02 4.35
CA ALA A 183 8.54 0.28 3.76
C ALA A 183 8.85 -0.33 2.39
N SER A 184 9.98 0.04 1.77
CA SER A 184 10.48 -0.59 0.54
C SER A 184 10.81 -2.09 0.68
N THR A 185 10.87 -2.59 1.92
CA THR A 185 10.97 -4.01 2.26
C THR A 185 9.66 -4.78 2.04
N CYS A 186 8.58 -4.11 1.65
CA CYS A 186 7.30 -4.76 1.38
C CYS A 186 7.43 -5.84 0.29
N VAL A 187 6.85 -7.01 0.58
CA VAL A 187 6.79 -8.16 -0.34
C VAL A 187 5.36 -8.49 -0.78
N ALA A 188 4.36 -8.03 -0.05
CA ALA A 188 2.97 -8.20 -0.43
C ALA A 188 2.08 -7.09 0.12
N THR A 189 1.08 -6.68 -0.65
CA THR A 189 -0.01 -5.83 -0.17
C THR A 189 -1.33 -6.40 -0.63
N VAL A 190 -2.17 -6.68 0.36
CA VAL A 190 -3.52 -7.20 0.18
C VAL A 190 -4.48 -6.07 0.49
N VAL A 191 -5.43 -5.82 -0.41
CA VAL A 191 -6.47 -4.79 -0.24
C VAL A 191 -7.81 -5.43 -0.54
N ARG A 192 -8.73 -5.40 0.44
CA ARG A 192 -10.04 -6.05 0.35
C ARG A 192 -9.93 -7.52 -0.13
N GLY A 193 -8.96 -8.25 0.40
CA GLY A 193 -8.70 -9.67 0.10
C GLY A 193 -8.02 -9.93 -1.24
N ARG A 194 -7.74 -8.90 -2.04
CA ARG A 194 -7.03 -9.01 -3.32
C ARG A 194 -5.54 -8.77 -3.08
N LEU A 195 -4.68 -9.70 -3.49
CA LEU A 195 -3.23 -9.51 -3.51
C LEU A 195 -2.87 -8.58 -4.68
N LEU A 196 -2.71 -7.28 -4.41
CA LEU A 196 -2.49 -6.25 -5.43
C LEU A 196 -1.03 -5.96 -5.69
N TYR A 197 -0.18 -6.17 -4.69
CA TYR A 197 1.26 -6.15 -4.87
C TYR A 197 1.86 -7.45 -4.36
N ARG A 198 2.83 -7.96 -5.12
CA ARG A 198 3.68 -9.08 -4.74
C ARG A 198 5.06 -8.84 -5.34
N ARG A 199 6.08 -8.74 -4.51
CA ARG A 199 7.47 -8.71 -4.96
C ARG A 199 7.81 -10.06 -5.58
N ARG A 200 8.44 -10.02 -6.75
CA ARG A 200 8.84 -11.22 -7.49
C ARG A 200 10.08 -11.85 -6.88
#